data_AF-A0A6P5Y4R1-F1
#
_entry.id   AF-A0A6P5Y4R1-F1
#
_cell.length_a   1.000
_cell.length_b   1.000
_cell.length_c   1.000
_cell.angle_alpha   90.00
_cell.angle_beta   90.00
_cell.angle_gamma   90.00
#
_symmetry.space_group_name_H-M   'P 1'
#
loop_
_entity.id
_entity.type
_entity.pdbx_description
1 polymer ?
#
loop_
_entity_poly.entity_id
_entity_poly.type
_entity_poly.pdbx_seq_one_letter_code
_entity_poly.pdbx_strand_id
1 'polypeptide(L)'
;MVIDNKGEQNKTFTLNADAFLKMKKLRLLKVFHLLNSQDLKYLSNELRLLEWSRYPLRYLPSSFQSDNLVALLLPYSPIEQIWKGNRVRITSFDVCL
;
A
#
# COMPACT_ATOMS: atom_id res chain seq x y z
N MET A 1 5.99 5.23 -8.09
CA MET A 1 6.88 4.06 -7.99
C MET A 1 6.06 2.83 -8.33
N VAL A 2 6.48 2.09 -9.34
CA VAL A 2 5.91 0.78 -9.66
C VAL A 2 6.98 -0.25 -9.32
N ILE A 3 6.65 -1.20 -8.47
CA ILE A 3 7.52 -2.31 -8.11
C ILE A 3 6.95 -3.54 -8.80
N ASP A 4 7.60 -3.92 -9.90
CA ASP A 4 7.26 -5.06 -10.72
C ASP A 4 8.50 -5.96 -10.83
N ASN A 5 8.38 -7.22 -10.40
CA ASN A 5 9.46 -8.20 -10.50
C ASN A 5 9.19 -9.10 -11.71
N LYS A 6 9.44 -8.54 -12.89
CA LYS A 6 9.22 -9.19 -14.18
C LYS A 6 10.38 -10.14 -14.48
N GLY A 7 10.48 -11.27 -13.76
CA GLY A 7 11.62 -12.18 -13.96
C GLY A 7 11.55 -13.58 -13.36
N GLU A 8 11.03 -13.78 -12.15
CA GLU A 8 11.09 -15.10 -11.50
C GLU A 8 10.01 -15.20 -10.42
N GLN A 9 9.11 -16.19 -10.53
CA GLN A 9 7.95 -16.37 -9.63
C GLN A 9 8.31 -16.74 -8.18
N ASN A 10 9.61 -16.81 -7.85
CA ASN A 10 10.12 -17.26 -6.55
C ASN A 10 11.16 -16.30 -5.94
N LYS A 11 11.39 -15.11 -6.53
CA LYS A 11 12.33 -14.12 -5.98
C LYS A 11 11.59 -13.07 -5.16
N THR A 12 11.71 -13.19 -3.85
CA THR A 12 11.30 -12.15 -2.89
C THR A 12 12.14 -10.90 -3.14
N PHE A 13 11.49 -9.79 -3.50
CA PHE A 13 12.16 -8.49 -3.62
C PHE A 13 12.14 -7.81 -2.26
N THR A 14 13.28 -7.77 -1.58
CA THR A 14 13.41 -7.10 -0.28
C THR A 14 13.67 -5.61 -0.52
N LEU A 15 12.63 -4.78 -0.42
CA LEU A 15 12.85 -3.35 -0.24
C LEU A 15 13.17 -3.07 1.22
N ASN A 16 14.22 -2.31 1.46
CA ASN A 16 14.46 -1.77 2.79
C ASN A 16 13.26 -0.86 3.16
N ALA A 17 12.62 -1.13 4.31
CA ALA A 17 11.57 -0.30 4.86
C ALA A 17 12.01 1.18 5.00
N ASP A 18 13.30 1.43 5.22
CA ASP A 18 13.88 2.78 5.28
C ASP A 18 13.82 3.53 3.95
N ALA A 19 13.72 2.83 2.82
CA ALA A 19 13.53 3.47 1.53
C ALA A 19 12.19 4.23 1.50
N PHE A 20 11.12 3.62 2.02
CA PHE A 20 9.81 4.27 2.13
C PHE A 20 9.86 5.46 3.10
N LEU A 21 10.67 5.39 4.16
CA LEU A 21 10.86 6.52 5.06
C LEU A 21 11.44 7.76 4.33
N LYS A 22 12.29 7.58 3.33
CA LYS A 22 12.88 8.69 2.55
C LYS A 22 11.93 9.22 1.46
N MET A 23 10.96 8.42 1.01
CA MET A 23 10.03 8.77 -0.07
C MET A 23 8.81 9.58 0.45
N LYS A 24 9.06 10.73 1.07
CA LYS A 24 8.02 11.56 1.71
C LYS A 24 7.01 12.22 0.76
N LYS A 25 7.38 12.39 -0.52
CA LYS A 25 6.54 13.00 -1.57
C LYS A 25 5.99 11.97 -2.56
N LEU A 26 5.93 10.70 -2.15
CA LEU A 26 5.44 9.64 -3.03
C LEU A 26 3.94 9.81 -3.24
N ARG A 27 3.52 9.91 -4.51
CA ARG A 27 2.11 10.09 -4.90
C ARG A 27 1.49 8.85 -5.53
N LEU A 28 2.29 7.90 -6.01
CA LEU A 28 1.77 6.69 -6.65
C LEU A 28 2.64 5.51 -6.24
N LEU A 29 2.01 4.46 -5.72
CA LEU A 29 2.66 3.21 -5.35
C LEU A 29 1.86 2.04 -5.92
N LYS A 30 2.51 1.24 -6.75
CA LYS A 30 1.97 -0.01 -7.27
C LYS A 30 2.92 -1.15 -6.94
N VAL A 31 2.40 -2.21 -6.34
CA VAL A 31 3.17 -3.40 -5.94
C VAL A 31 2.38 -4.65 -6.33
N PHE A 32 2.95 -5.44 -7.23
CA PHE A 32 2.25 -6.59 -7.83
C PHE A 32 2.72 -7.95 -7.32
N HIS A 33 3.84 -8.01 -6.59
CA HIS A 33 4.46 -9.26 -6.14
C HIS A 33 4.81 -9.25 -4.65
N LEU A 34 5.12 -10.43 -4.11
CA LEU A 34 5.47 -10.64 -2.71
C LEU A 34 6.66 -9.77 -2.31
N LEU A 35 6.35 -8.73 -1.56
CA LEU A 35 7.31 -7.87 -0.92
C LEU A 35 7.36 -8.29 0.53
N ASN A 36 8.52 -8.78 0.97
CA ASN A 36 8.74 -9.06 2.39
C ASN A 36 8.84 -7.73 3.14
N SER A 37 7.68 -7.16 3.42
CA SER A 37 7.49 -5.82 3.98
C SER A 37 6.87 -5.91 5.37
N GLN A 38 7.20 -6.97 6.11
CA GLN A 38 6.83 -7.15 7.51
C GLN A 38 7.20 -5.93 8.38
N ASP A 39 8.20 -5.15 7.97
CA ASP A 39 8.65 -3.93 8.65
C ASP A 39 8.14 -2.62 8.03
N LEU A 40 7.07 -2.64 7.21
CA LEU A 40 6.51 -1.40 6.63
C LEU A 40 5.91 -0.49 7.71
N LYS A 41 6.71 0.48 8.17
CA LYS A 41 6.34 1.43 9.23
C LYS A 41 5.76 2.75 8.71
N TYR A 42 5.93 3.04 7.42
CA TYR A 42 5.58 4.34 6.85
C TYR A 42 5.10 4.24 5.41
N LEU A 43 4.04 4.98 5.13
CA LEU A 43 3.58 5.33 3.78
C LEU A 43 3.51 6.84 3.67
N SER A 44 3.77 7.36 2.47
CA SER A 44 3.74 8.80 2.20
C SER A 44 2.33 9.37 2.34
N ASN A 45 2.12 10.39 3.18
CA ASN A 45 0.82 11.08 3.30
C ASN A 45 0.44 11.88 2.04
N GLU A 46 1.31 11.99 1.04
CA GLU A 46 0.99 12.56 -0.28
C GLU A 46 0.45 11.52 -1.28
N LEU A 47 0.27 10.25 -0.86
CA LEU A 47 -0.19 9.17 -1.73
C LEU A 47 -1.55 9.47 -2.36
N ARG A 48 -1.51 9.57 -3.69
CA ARG A 48 -2.56 9.49 -4.73
C ARG A 48 -3.31 8.18 -4.79
N LEU A 49 -2.52 7.17 -5.09
CA LEU A 49 -2.95 5.86 -5.52
C LEU A 49 -2.05 4.84 -4.85
N LEU A 50 -2.68 3.89 -4.17
CA LEU A 50 -2.04 2.73 -3.58
C LEU A 50 -2.66 1.47 -4.16
N GLU A 51 -1.89 0.74 -4.94
CA GLU A 51 -2.25 -0.58 -5.45
C GLU A 51 -1.23 -1.58 -4.93
N TRP A 52 -1.64 -2.53 -4.10
CA TRP A 52 -0.72 -3.47 -3.47
C TRP A 52 -1.34 -4.86 -3.34
N SER A 53 -0.98 -5.75 -4.26
CA SER A 53 -1.42 -7.15 -4.22
C SER A 53 -0.77 -7.91 -3.07
N ARG A 54 -1.56 -8.66 -2.30
CA ARG A 54 -1.11 -9.41 -1.12
C ARG A 54 -0.39 -8.54 -0.09
N TYR A 55 -0.96 -7.36 0.19
CA TYR A 55 -0.46 -6.46 1.23
C TYR A 55 -0.33 -7.24 2.55
N PRO A 56 0.83 -7.21 3.24
CA PRO A 56 1.09 -8.17 4.31
C PRO A 56 0.50 -7.79 5.67
N LEU A 57 0.08 -6.54 5.85
CA LEU A 57 -0.41 -6.05 7.15
C LEU A 57 -1.95 -6.08 7.20
N ARG A 58 -2.49 -6.36 8.38
CA ARG A 58 -3.95 -6.34 8.64
C ARG A 58 -4.53 -4.93 8.69
N TYR A 59 -3.67 -3.92 8.81
CA TYR A 59 -3.99 -2.50 8.92
C TYR A 59 -2.96 -1.68 8.16
N LEU A 60 -3.37 -0.50 7.67
CA LEU A 60 -2.42 0.50 7.17
C LEU A 60 -1.53 1.03 8.32
N PRO A 61 -0.32 1.55 8.04
CA PRO A 61 0.56 2.08 9.08
C PRO A 61 -0.15 3.18 9.87
N SER A 62 -0.04 3.16 11.19
CA SER A 62 -0.75 4.11 12.06
C SER A 62 -0.41 5.58 11.82
N SER A 63 0.76 5.85 11.22
CA SER A 63 1.22 7.19 10.85
C SER A 63 0.66 7.69 9.51
N PHE A 64 0.04 6.80 8.72
CA PHE A 64 -0.47 7.12 7.39
C PHE A 64 -1.78 7.90 7.47
N GLN A 65 -1.77 9.08 6.86
CA GLN A 65 -2.93 9.96 6.72
C GLN A 65 -3.45 9.88 5.28
N SER A 66 -4.72 9.52 5.13
CA SER A 66 -5.33 9.26 3.83
C SER A 66 -6.07 10.44 3.22
N ASP A 67 -5.92 11.63 3.78
CA ASP A 67 -6.62 12.83 3.31
C ASP A 67 -6.35 13.16 1.83
N ASN A 68 -5.20 12.73 1.30
CA ASN A 68 -4.84 12.89 -0.11
C ASN A 68 -5.15 11.66 -0.99
N LEU A 69 -5.56 10.53 -0.41
CA LEU A 69 -5.71 9.27 -1.11
C LEU A 69 -6.98 9.27 -1.96
N VAL A 70 -6.81 9.01 -3.26
CA VAL A 70 -7.89 8.97 -4.25
C VAL A 70 -8.30 7.53 -4.55
N ALA A 71 -7.33 6.61 -4.63
CA ALA A 71 -7.60 5.21 -4.96
C ALA A 71 -6.78 4.26 -4.08
N LEU A 72 -7.45 3.21 -3.59
CA LEU A 72 -6.87 2.15 -2.78
C LEU A 72 -7.31 0.79 -3.32
N LEU A 73 -6.36 -0.02 -3.77
CA LEU A 73 -6.57 -1.38 -4.25
C LEU A 73 -5.63 -2.32 -3.49
N LEU A 74 -6.19 -3.24 -2.71
CA LEU A 74 -5.43 -4.20 -1.89
C LEU A 74 -5.88 -5.66 -2.13
N PRO A 75 -5.88 -6.14 -3.37
CA PRO A 75 -6.42 -7.46 -3.68
C PRO A 75 -5.63 -8.57 -2.94
N TYR A 76 -6.34 -9.62 -2.51
CA TYR A 76 -5.77 -10.78 -1.82
C TYR A 76 -5.01 -10.45 -0.51
N SER A 77 -5.41 -9.39 0.18
CA SER A 77 -4.76 -8.91 1.41
C SER A 77 -5.58 -9.26 2.65
N PRO A 78 -4.97 -9.57 3.81
CA PRO A 78 -5.67 -9.90 5.05
C PRO A 78 -6.14 -8.63 5.79
N ILE A 79 -6.58 -7.59 5.08
CA ILE A 79 -6.92 -6.31 5.70
C ILE A 79 -8.25 -6.43 6.44
N GLU A 80 -8.23 -6.12 7.74
CA GLU A 80 -9.43 -6.25 8.58
C GLU A 80 -10.16 -4.92 8.70
N GLN A 81 -9.42 -3.82 8.73
CA GLN A 81 -9.98 -2.48 8.84
C GLN A 81 -9.07 -1.45 8.17
N ILE A 82 -9.65 -0.64 7.29
CA ILE A 82 -8.90 0.38 6.53
C ILE A 82 -8.84 1.71 7.29
N TRP A 83 -9.93 2.12 7.94
CA TRP A 83 -10.01 3.41 8.65
C TRP A 83 -10.66 3.28 10.04
N LYS A 84 -10.19 4.06 11.02
CA LYS A 84 -10.89 4.23 12.31
C LYS A 84 -11.92 5.36 12.18
N GLY A 85 -13.21 5.01 12.11
CA GLY A 85 -14.36 5.93 12.05
C GLY A 85 -15.07 5.99 10.69
N ASN A 86 -16.30 6.53 10.68
CA ASN A 86 -17.13 6.66 9.47
C ASN A 86 -16.62 7.79 8.55
N ARG A 87 -15.77 7.47 7.57
CA ARG A 87 -15.58 8.33 6.39
C ARG A 87 -16.27 7.69 5.18
N VAL A 88 -17.48 8.15 4.88
CA VAL A 88 -18.16 7.90 3.61
C VAL A 88 -17.97 9.14 2.74
N ARG A 89 -17.11 9.05 1.74
CA ARG A 89 -17.29 9.75 0.46
C ARG A 89 -16.73 8.86 -0.63
N ILE A 90 -17.67 8.21 -1.30
CA ILE A 90 -17.45 7.26 -2.39
C ILE A 90 -17.08 8.05 -3.63
N THR A 91 -15.88 7.81 -4.16
CA THR A 91 -15.61 7.96 -5.60
C THR A 91 -14.87 6.70 -6.04
N SER A 92 -15.65 5.73 -6.51
CA SER A 92 -15.23 4.45 -7.11
C SER A 92 -14.18 3.67 -6.31
N PHE A 93 -14.66 2.96 -5.30
CA PHE A 93 -13.96 1.80 -4.78
C PHE A 93 -14.30 0.61 -5.70
N ASP A 94 -13.42 0.26 -6.62
CA ASP A 94 -13.25 -1.18 -6.92
C ASP A 94 -12.49 -1.77 -5.73
N VAL A 95 -13.15 -1.81 -4.56
CA VAL A 95 -12.75 -2.69 -3.46
C VAL A 95 -13.17 -4.08 -3.91
N CYS A 96 -12.39 -4.65 -4.83
CA CYS A 96 -12.37 -6.10 -4.99
C CYS A 96 -11.68 -6.65 -3.74
N LEU A 97 -12.49 -7.07 -2.76
CA LEU A 97 -12.06 -8.03 -1.75
C LEU A 97 -11.64 -9.34 -2.44
#